data_AF-A0A1Q8T8G1-F1
#
_entry.id   AF-A0A1Q8T8G1-F1
#
_cell.length_a   1.000
_cell.length_b   1.000
_cell.length_c   1.000
_cell.angle_alpha   90.00
_cell.angle_beta   90.00
_cell.angle_gamma   90.00
#
_symmetry.space_group_name_H-M   'P 1'
#
loop_
_entity.id
_entity.type
_entity.pdbx_description
1 polymer ?
#
loop_
_entity_poly.entity_id
_entity_poly.type
_entity_poly.pdbx_seq_one_letter_code
_entity_poly.pdbx_strand_id
1 'polypeptide(L)'
;MAALMLVFATPALAESPFASQEDFLSAEQAFSLSVSRDDDTLTAEWDIAPDYYLYRHRFSVETEDGPVDVELPKGEIIEDDYFGRSEVYHHQVALRAALGDAEQVTLTWQGCAEAGLCYSPQQRTFDADTLTASSEADSANALDNASDTTLEPGTDDAASSSDASPTSDAAQADDQRLASQLADARLGWVLLAFFGMGLLLTFTPCVLPMVPILSSLIVGATRDGRPRMRDGAVLSLAYILPMATTYAGLGVIAALAGANLQMLFQAPTFIASFAALFVLLALAMFGVFELALPRGLRAQLDERMERQRGGRLKGAAIMGVLSALLVGPCMTAPLAGALLYIAESGNAWHGGLALWALGLGMGAPLFAVGLLGPRILPRPGAWMTRVRAVFGFVLLGMAVWFAARILSPSLEMAAWGALLIGLAQASWTTAHALHDALRVLGRSLGMLFGVWGILMLIGAAGGQHDPLRPLAGFTGSGDPHATETSSTLSFETVDNRDALNARLEEAAAQQRQTLVEFTADWCISCEVIEEEVFGDARVQAALEDVQLLRIDVTDNNAADQTIMQALGVVGPPTLLLYGADGRERRDNRIVGELSAEEFLSRLERVQGTPRTRDDA
;
A
#
# COMPACT_ATOMS: atom_id res chain seq x y z
N MET A 1 36.63 12.48 14.47
CA MET A 1 36.12 11.10 14.65
C MET A 1 35.41 10.93 16.01
N ALA A 2 34.69 11.95 16.46
CA ALA A 2 33.81 11.93 17.64
C ALA A 2 32.38 12.43 17.29
N ALA A 3 32.20 13.03 16.10
CA ALA A 3 30.90 13.50 15.60
C ALA A 3 30.02 12.40 14.98
N LEU A 4 30.57 11.22 14.66
CA LEU A 4 29.82 10.14 14.00
C LEU A 4 29.16 9.16 14.98
N MET A 5 29.45 9.27 16.28
CA MET A 5 28.89 8.39 17.32
C MET A 5 27.73 9.01 18.11
N LEU A 6 27.40 10.29 17.86
CA LEU A 6 26.33 11.00 18.56
C LEU A 6 25.00 10.99 17.80
N VAL A 7 24.94 10.39 16.60
CA VAL A 7 23.73 10.29 15.77
C VAL A 7 22.92 9.01 16.06
N PHE A 8 23.48 8.03 16.77
CA PHE A 8 22.81 6.75 17.05
C PHE A 8 22.23 6.63 18.47
N ALA A 9 22.17 7.73 19.24
CA ALA A 9 21.72 7.70 20.63
C ALA A 9 20.79 8.87 20.98
N THR A 10 19.66 8.98 20.27
CA THR A 10 18.47 9.69 20.74
C THR A 10 17.25 8.98 20.18
N PRO A 11 16.36 8.39 21.02
CA PRO A 11 15.00 8.12 20.59
C PRO A 11 14.30 9.48 20.58
N ALA A 12 14.33 10.17 19.44
CA ALA A 12 13.51 11.34 19.22
C ALA A 12 12.24 10.88 18.53
N LEU A 13 11.13 11.04 19.24
CA LEU A 13 9.76 11.10 18.75
C LEU A 13 9.72 11.67 17.33
N ALA A 14 9.35 10.85 16.37
CA ALA A 14 8.82 11.34 15.10
C ALA A 14 7.33 11.61 15.36
N GLU A 15 7.02 12.83 15.79
CA GLU A 15 5.66 13.36 15.69
C GLU A 15 5.31 13.45 14.20
N SER A 16 4.31 12.69 13.81
CA SER A 16 3.57 12.81 12.57
C SER A 16 3.11 14.27 12.41
N PRO A 17 3.36 14.97 11.29
CA PRO A 17 2.91 16.35 11.10
C PRO A 17 1.43 16.42 10.63
N PHE A 18 0.59 15.47 11.03
CA PHE A 18 -0.84 15.47 10.73
C PHE A 18 -1.64 15.57 12.03
N ALA A 19 -1.69 16.77 12.61
CA ALA A 19 -2.71 17.10 13.62
C ALA A 19 -2.78 18.61 13.85
N SER A 20 -3.68 19.28 13.12
CA SER A 20 -4.50 20.38 13.66
C SER A 20 -5.60 20.67 12.64
N GLN A 21 -6.70 19.93 12.72
CA GLN A 21 -7.91 20.26 11.97
C GLN A 21 -8.94 20.72 13.00
N GLU A 22 -9.30 22.00 12.93
CA GLU A 22 -10.36 22.61 13.72
C GLU A 22 -11.66 21.83 13.48
N ASP A 23 -12.41 21.53 14.55
CA ASP A 23 -13.65 20.76 14.48
C ASP A 23 -14.68 21.47 13.59
N PHE A 24 -14.90 20.93 12.39
CA PHE A 24 -15.89 21.44 11.45
C PHE A 24 -17.30 20.94 11.83
N LEU A 25 -18.32 21.79 11.70
CA LEU A 25 -19.72 21.41 11.93
C LEU A 25 -20.18 20.38 10.89
N SER A 26 -21.24 19.60 11.13
CA SER A 26 -21.78 18.74 10.08
C SER A 26 -22.53 19.56 9.01
N ALA A 27 -22.68 19.04 7.80
CA ALA A 27 -23.35 19.75 6.69
C ALA A 27 -24.79 20.21 7.07
N GLU A 28 -25.52 19.42 7.86
CA GLU A 28 -26.89 19.75 8.29
C GLU A 28 -26.93 20.83 9.38
N GLN A 29 -25.89 20.93 10.21
CA GLN A 29 -25.76 21.96 11.23
C GLN A 29 -25.21 23.28 10.67
N ALA A 30 -24.34 23.19 9.67
CA ALA A 30 -23.79 24.35 8.98
C ALA A 30 -24.83 25.01 8.06
N PHE A 31 -25.75 24.23 7.49
CA PHE A 31 -26.74 24.68 6.51
C PHE A 31 -28.14 24.14 6.87
N SER A 32 -28.79 24.78 7.83
CA SER A 32 -30.14 24.35 8.25
C SER A 32 -31.19 24.82 7.25
N LEU A 33 -31.85 23.87 6.60
CA LEU A 33 -32.89 24.10 5.60
C LEU A 33 -34.29 24.12 6.24
N SER A 34 -35.06 25.15 5.92
CA SER A 34 -36.49 25.26 6.20
C SER A 34 -37.27 25.44 4.91
N VAL A 35 -38.36 24.68 4.74
CA VAL A 35 -39.14 24.68 3.50
C VAL A 35 -40.58 25.04 3.81
N SER A 36 -41.14 25.96 3.02
CA SER A 36 -42.55 26.36 3.08
C SER A 36 -43.12 26.43 1.66
N ARG A 37 -44.42 26.18 1.51
CA ARG A 37 -45.13 26.29 0.23
C ARG A 37 -46.30 27.25 0.39
N ASP A 38 -46.38 28.22 -0.51
CA ASP A 38 -47.50 29.16 -0.63
C ASP A 38 -48.10 28.98 -2.02
N ASP A 39 -49.30 28.39 -2.06
CA ASP A 39 -49.96 27.90 -3.27
C ASP A 39 -49.02 27.06 -4.18
N ASP A 40 -48.63 27.63 -5.32
CA ASP A 40 -47.87 26.94 -6.38
C ASP A 40 -46.36 27.21 -6.32
N THR A 41 -45.91 27.97 -5.32
CA THR A 41 -44.51 28.38 -5.15
C THR A 41 -43.91 27.79 -3.88
N LEU A 42 -42.83 27.03 -4.05
CA LEU A 42 -41.98 26.57 -2.95
C LEU A 42 -41.01 27.67 -2.57
N THR A 43 -40.93 27.99 -1.28
CA THR A 43 -39.87 28.84 -0.71
C THR A 43 -39.03 27.99 0.24
N ALA A 44 -37.77 27.75 -0.14
CA ALA A 44 -36.77 27.08 0.67
C ALA A 44 -35.77 28.10 1.21
N GLU A 45 -35.65 28.20 2.53
CA GLU A 45 -34.73 29.11 3.22
C GLU A 45 -33.65 28.33 3.97
N TRP A 46 -32.40 28.65 3.69
CA TRP A 46 -31.25 28.13 4.43
C TRP A 46 -30.74 29.19 5.39
N ASP A 47 -30.65 28.84 6.67
CA ASP A 47 -29.87 29.56 7.66
C ASP A 47 -28.45 28.96 7.70
N ILE A 48 -27.45 29.80 7.44
CA ILE A 48 -26.05 29.42 7.28
C ILE A 48 -25.26 29.86 8.53
N ALA A 49 -24.54 28.93 9.14
CA ALA A 49 -23.73 29.20 10.32
C ALA A 49 -22.61 30.23 10.03
N PRO A 50 -22.13 30.98 11.05
CA PRO A 50 -20.99 31.89 10.89
C PRO A 50 -19.75 31.13 10.39
N ASP A 51 -19.01 31.72 9.46
CA ASP A 51 -17.80 31.15 8.81
C ASP A 51 -18.08 29.99 7.81
N TYR A 52 -19.33 29.87 7.35
CA TYR A 52 -19.76 28.95 6.28
C TYR A 52 -20.49 29.71 5.17
N TYR A 53 -20.48 29.15 3.96
CA TYR A 53 -21.17 29.74 2.81
C TYR A 53 -21.70 28.70 1.82
N LEU A 54 -22.78 29.04 1.10
CA LEU A 54 -23.41 28.20 0.07
C LEU A 54 -23.16 28.77 -1.32
N TYR A 55 -22.87 27.91 -2.30
CA TYR A 55 -22.64 28.35 -3.68
C TYR A 55 -23.94 28.56 -4.43
N ARG A 56 -24.13 29.76 -5.00
CA ARG A 56 -25.32 30.10 -5.79
C ARG A 56 -25.56 29.17 -6.98
N HIS A 57 -24.49 28.76 -7.64
CA HIS A 57 -24.55 27.89 -8.81
C HIS A 57 -24.77 26.40 -8.49
N ARG A 58 -24.81 26.02 -7.21
CA ARG A 58 -25.01 24.64 -6.74
C ARG A 58 -26.40 24.37 -6.18
N PHE A 59 -27.30 25.36 -6.26
CA PHE A 59 -28.71 25.14 -5.98
C PHE A 59 -29.39 24.56 -7.23
N SER A 60 -30.04 23.41 -7.07
CA SER A 60 -30.91 22.82 -8.08
C SER A 60 -32.20 22.32 -7.45
N VAL A 61 -33.29 22.44 -8.19
CA VAL A 61 -34.60 21.91 -7.83
C VAL A 61 -35.07 21.01 -8.97
N GLU A 62 -35.28 19.74 -8.65
CA GLU A 62 -35.75 18.73 -9.60
C GLU A 62 -37.08 18.15 -9.12
N THR A 63 -38.01 17.99 -10.05
CA THR A 63 -39.32 17.34 -9.82
C THR A 63 -39.40 16.06 -10.65
N GLU A 64 -40.43 15.25 -10.46
CA GLU A 64 -40.64 14.01 -11.24
C GLU A 64 -40.72 14.27 -12.75
N ASP A 65 -41.18 15.47 -13.17
CA ASP A 65 -41.29 15.89 -14.56
C ASP A 65 -40.01 16.59 -15.10
N GLY A 66 -38.98 16.76 -14.27
CA GLY A 66 -37.68 17.31 -14.64
C GLY A 66 -37.22 18.53 -13.82
N PRO A 67 -36.09 19.18 -14.22
CA PRO A 67 -35.52 20.33 -13.52
C PRO A 67 -36.41 21.57 -13.68
N VAL A 68 -36.62 22.30 -12.58
CA VAL A 68 -37.46 23.50 -12.51
C VAL A 68 -36.59 24.75 -12.43
N ASP A 69 -36.97 25.81 -13.14
CA ASP A 69 -36.27 27.10 -13.06
C ASP A 69 -36.43 27.73 -11.67
N VAL A 70 -35.31 28.15 -11.10
CA VAL A 70 -35.23 28.69 -9.73
C VAL A 70 -34.94 30.19 -9.72
N GLU A 71 -35.71 30.93 -8.93
CA GLU A 71 -35.43 32.34 -8.65
C GLU A 71 -34.54 32.46 -7.40
N LEU A 72 -33.29 32.87 -7.62
CA LEU A 72 -32.28 33.09 -6.60
C LEU A 72 -31.84 34.56 -6.57
N PRO A 73 -31.66 35.17 -5.38
CA PRO A 73 -31.18 36.55 -5.25
C PRO A 73 -29.77 36.71 -5.84
N LYS A 74 -29.24 37.95 -5.88
CA LYS A 74 -27.83 38.16 -6.26
C LYS A 74 -26.93 37.77 -5.08
N GLY A 75 -25.95 36.91 -5.34
CA GLY A 75 -24.94 36.51 -4.35
C GLY A 75 -23.79 37.51 -4.24
N GLU A 76 -23.00 37.35 -3.19
CA GLU A 76 -21.71 38.04 -3.06
C GLU A 76 -20.64 37.26 -3.82
N ILE A 77 -19.76 37.95 -4.54
CA ILE A 77 -18.69 37.29 -5.29
C ILE A 77 -17.49 37.14 -4.37
N ILE A 78 -17.15 35.90 -4.05
CA ILE A 78 -15.90 35.54 -3.37
C ILE A 78 -14.94 34.87 -4.34
N GLU A 79 -13.71 34.67 -3.92
CA GLU A 79 -12.70 33.90 -4.64
C GLU A 79 -12.12 32.86 -3.67
N ASP A 80 -12.43 31.59 -3.91
CA ASP A 80 -12.07 30.48 -3.02
C ASP A 80 -11.15 29.45 -3.71
N ASP A 81 -10.42 28.67 -2.92
CA ASP A 81 -9.40 27.72 -3.40
C ASP A 81 -9.99 26.47 -4.08
N TYR A 82 -11.31 26.25 -4.01
CA TYR A 82 -12.00 25.08 -4.55
C TYR A 82 -12.63 25.35 -5.93
N PHE A 83 -13.31 26.49 -6.09
CA PHE A 83 -14.08 26.85 -7.29
C PHE A 83 -13.70 28.21 -7.91
N GLY A 84 -12.80 28.98 -7.28
CA GLY A 84 -12.34 30.28 -7.80
C GLY A 84 -13.37 31.39 -7.62
N ARG A 85 -13.47 32.33 -8.57
CA ARG A 85 -14.45 33.44 -8.49
C ARG A 85 -15.88 32.94 -8.59
N SER A 86 -16.55 32.85 -7.46
CA SER A 86 -17.87 32.24 -7.31
C SER A 86 -18.84 33.18 -6.59
N GLU A 87 -20.10 33.18 -7.02
CA GLU A 87 -21.19 33.83 -6.26
C GLU A 87 -21.65 32.91 -5.14
N VAL A 88 -21.63 33.42 -3.91
CA VAL A 88 -21.98 32.70 -2.68
C VAL A 88 -22.95 33.49 -1.82
N TYR A 89 -23.53 32.81 -0.84
CA TYR A 89 -24.37 33.42 0.19
C TYR A 89 -23.81 33.11 1.58
N HIS A 90 -23.78 34.14 2.41
CA HIS A 90 -23.49 34.05 3.84
C HIS A 90 -24.75 34.34 4.64
N HIS A 91 -24.83 33.76 5.84
CA HIS A 91 -25.91 33.92 6.83
C HIS A 91 -27.28 33.36 6.43
N GLN A 92 -27.85 33.79 5.30
CA GLN A 92 -29.17 33.30 4.87
C GLN A 92 -29.34 33.38 3.35
N VAL A 93 -30.04 32.41 2.78
CA VAL A 93 -30.51 32.47 1.39
C VAL A 93 -31.90 31.85 1.25
N ALA A 94 -32.76 32.52 0.48
CA ALA A 94 -34.07 32.01 0.10
C ALA A 94 -34.10 31.70 -1.40
N LEU A 95 -34.51 30.49 -1.74
CA LEU A 95 -34.79 30.04 -3.10
C LEU A 95 -36.30 29.96 -3.29
N ARG A 96 -36.79 30.46 -4.43
CA ARG A 96 -38.18 30.27 -4.85
C ARG A 96 -38.26 29.48 -6.16
N ALA A 97 -39.12 28.49 -6.19
CA ALA A 97 -39.38 27.67 -7.38
C ALA A 97 -40.89 27.47 -7.55
N ALA A 98 -41.39 27.62 -8.79
CA ALA A 98 -42.78 27.33 -9.12
C ALA A 98 -42.93 25.84 -9.44
N LEU A 99 -43.61 25.08 -8.58
CA LEU A 99 -43.63 23.62 -8.65
C LEU A 99 -44.77 23.05 -9.50
N GLY A 100 -45.81 23.84 -9.80
CA GLY A 100 -47.00 23.30 -10.46
C GLY A 100 -47.66 22.19 -9.63
N ASP A 101 -48.22 21.21 -10.33
CA ASP A 101 -48.89 20.04 -9.74
C ASP A 101 -47.91 18.89 -9.36
N ALA A 102 -46.60 19.16 -9.24
CA ALA A 102 -45.60 18.12 -8.95
C ALA A 102 -45.79 17.52 -7.54
N GLU A 103 -45.78 16.19 -7.43
CA GLU A 103 -45.97 15.46 -6.15
C GLU A 103 -44.67 15.28 -5.35
N GLN A 104 -43.51 15.26 -5.99
CA GLN A 104 -42.19 15.17 -5.32
C GLN A 104 -41.17 16.18 -5.87
N VAL A 105 -40.34 16.69 -4.96
CA VAL A 105 -39.34 17.74 -5.22
C VAL A 105 -38.03 17.41 -4.52
N THR A 106 -36.96 17.28 -5.29
CA THR A 106 -35.59 17.12 -4.79
C THR A 106 -34.86 18.45 -4.83
N LEU A 107 -34.48 18.95 -3.65
CA LEU A 107 -33.61 20.11 -3.48
C LEU A 107 -32.16 19.65 -3.34
N THR A 108 -31.27 20.19 -4.16
CA THR A 108 -29.82 19.97 -4.08
C THR A 108 -29.10 21.26 -3.77
N TRP A 109 -28.17 21.25 -2.82
CA TRP A 109 -27.30 22.40 -2.51
C TRP A 109 -25.91 21.96 -2.05
N GLN A 110 -24.94 22.88 -2.09
CA GLN A 110 -23.57 22.62 -1.62
C GLN A 110 -22.96 23.88 -0.99
N GLY A 111 -22.23 23.68 0.11
CA GLY A 111 -21.46 24.72 0.77
C GLY A 111 -20.13 24.25 1.33
N CYS A 112 -19.33 25.22 1.75
CA CYS A 112 -18.03 25.01 2.37
C CYS A 112 -17.89 25.87 3.63
N ALA A 113 -16.95 25.47 4.48
CA ALA A 113 -16.41 26.28 5.55
C ALA A 113 -15.31 27.20 5.00
N GLU A 114 -15.24 28.43 5.48
CA GLU A 114 -14.16 29.38 5.14
C GLU A 114 -12.78 28.88 5.56
N ALA A 115 -12.70 27.99 6.56
CA ALA A 115 -11.48 27.33 7.03
C ALA A 115 -11.01 26.16 6.13
N GLY A 116 -11.59 25.98 4.94
CA GLY A 116 -11.05 25.09 3.91
C GLY A 116 -11.52 23.64 4.02
N LEU A 117 -12.77 23.39 4.41
CA LEU A 117 -13.45 22.10 4.26
C LEU A 117 -14.71 22.29 3.41
N CYS A 118 -14.84 21.51 2.34
CA CYS A 118 -16.04 21.50 1.50
C CYS A 118 -16.85 20.23 1.73
N TYR A 119 -18.15 20.40 1.95
CA TYR A 119 -19.07 19.28 2.13
C TYR A 119 -19.47 18.71 0.77
N SER A 120 -19.79 17.41 0.75
CA SER A 120 -20.43 16.80 -0.42
C SER A 120 -21.77 17.50 -0.72
N PRO A 121 -22.22 17.54 -1.99
CA PRO A 121 -23.54 18.07 -2.34
C PRO A 121 -24.62 17.35 -1.54
N GLN A 122 -25.45 18.13 -0.86
CA GLN A 122 -26.57 17.65 -0.07
C GLN A 122 -27.81 17.61 -0.96
N GLN A 123 -28.57 16.54 -0.87
CA GLN A 123 -29.84 16.40 -1.57
C GLN A 123 -30.92 15.99 -0.59
N ARG A 124 -32.10 16.62 -0.68
CA ARG A 124 -33.29 16.22 0.06
C ARG A 124 -34.51 16.26 -0.83
N THR A 125 -35.19 15.13 -0.92
CA THR A 125 -36.46 14.97 -1.63
C THR A 125 -37.60 15.16 -0.66
N PHE A 126 -38.57 16.00 -1.00
CA PHE A 126 -39.79 16.29 -0.26
C PHE A 126 -41.00 15.93 -1.12
N ASP A 127 -42.04 15.39 -0.49
CA ASP A 127 -43.38 15.34 -1.04
C ASP A 127 -43.96 16.76 -1.05
N ALA A 128 -44.42 17.25 -2.20
CA ALA A 128 -44.75 18.64 -2.40
C ALA A 128 -46.02 19.09 -1.64
N ASP A 129 -46.93 18.16 -1.37
CA ASP A 129 -48.22 18.46 -0.72
C ASP A 129 -48.12 18.40 0.81
N THR A 130 -47.23 17.54 1.32
CA THR A 130 -47.05 17.32 2.77
C THR A 130 -45.74 17.89 3.32
N LEU A 131 -44.81 18.30 2.44
CA LEU A 131 -43.45 18.78 2.73
C LEU A 131 -42.62 17.79 3.57
N THR A 132 -42.86 16.49 3.41
CA THR A 132 -42.21 15.39 4.14
C THR A 132 -41.20 14.64 3.26
N ALA A 133 -40.03 14.27 3.79
CA ALA A 133 -38.91 13.75 2.97
C ALA A 133 -38.81 12.22 2.81
N SER A 134 -38.39 11.72 1.64
CA SER A 134 -38.33 10.29 1.23
C SER A 134 -36.95 9.89 0.65
N SER A 135 -36.45 8.65 0.84
CA SER A 135 -35.11 8.22 0.36
C SER A 135 -35.07 6.73 -0.05
N GLU A 136 -34.62 6.37 -1.27
CA GLU A 136 -34.08 5.02 -1.63
C GLU A 136 -33.57 4.90 -3.10
N ALA A 137 -32.51 4.11 -3.30
CA ALA A 137 -31.87 3.73 -4.57
C ALA A 137 -31.73 2.19 -4.64
N ASP A 138 -31.95 1.54 -5.81
CA ASP A 138 -31.13 0.46 -6.43
C ASP A 138 -31.81 -0.37 -7.58
N SER A 139 -30.97 -0.80 -8.55
CA SER A 139 -30.97 -2.10 -9.29
C SER A 139 -31.67 -2.42 -10.66
N ALA A 140 -30.82 -2.89 -11.61
CA ALA A 140 -30.84 -4.15 -12.40
C ALA A 140 -31.34 -4.26 -13.89
N ASN A 141 -30.37 -4.27 -14.83
CA ASN A 141 -30.00 -5.25 -15.90
C ASN A 141 -31.05 -6.02 -16.77
N ALA A 142 -30.91 -6.04 -18.12
CA ALA A 142 -31.00 -7.25 -19.01
C ALA A 142 -31.06 -7.04 -20.58
N LEU A 143 -30.13 -7.74 -21.29
CA LEU A 143 -30.28 -8.68 -22.45
C LEU A 143 -30.30 -8.27 -23.96
N ASP A 144 -29.47 -9.02 -24.74
CA ASP A 144 -29.49 -9.46 -26.18
C ASP A 144 -29.37 -8.43 -27.35
N ASN A 145 -28.75 -8.68 -28.53
CA ASN A 145 -28.55 -9.90 -29.35
C ASN A 145 -27.47 -9.72 -30.47
N ALA A 146 -27.08 -10.80 -31.16
CA ALA A 146 -26.10 -10.85 -32.28
C ALA A 146 -26.74 -10.97 -33.69
N SER A 147 -26.14 -10.38 -34.74
CA SER A 147 -25.82 -10.95 -36.09
C SER A 147 -25.75 -9.94 -37.28
N ASP A 148 -24.71 -10.11 -38.12
CA ASP A 148 -24.64 -10.02 -39.61
C ASP A 148 -24.15 -8.77 -40.43
N THR A 149 -22.88 -8.83 -40.86
CA THR A 149 -22.20 -8.69 -42.18
C THR A 149 -22.68 -7.75 -43.35
N THR A 150 -21.81 -6.75 -43.66
CA THR A 150 -21.35 -6.15 -44.97
C THR A 150 -22.30 -5.64 -46.08
N LEU A 151 -22.09 -4.37 -46.52
CA LEU A 151 -21.53 -3.92 -47.82
C LEU A 151 -21.70 -2.39 -48.05
N GLU A 152 -20.60 -1.71 -48.42
CA GLU A 152 -20.43 -0.30 -48.90
C GLU A 152 -20.76 -0.17 -50.43
N PRO A 153 -20.58 0.98 -51.17
CA PRO A 153 -20.05 2.34 -50.85
C PRO A 153 -20.83 3.54 -51.52
N GLY A 154 -20.39 4.79 -51.27
CA GLY A 154 -20.72 5.96 -52.11
C GLY A 154 -20.25 7.35 -51.58
N THR A 155 -19.17 7.86 -52.17
CA THR A 155 -18.50 9.19 -52.08
C THR A 155 -19.39 10.38 -52.56
N ASP A 156 -19.22 11.69 -52.28
CA ASP A 156 -18.05 12.60 -52.27
C ASP A 156 -18.34 13.95 -51.51
N ASP A 157 -17.24 14.66 -51.18
CA ASP A 157 -17.04 16.13 -51.03
C ASP A 157 -17.12 16.88 -49.67
N ALA A 158 -15.93 16.99 -49.04
CA ALA A 158 -15.14 18.21 -48.78
C ALA A 158 -15.55 19.30 -47.74
N ALA A 159 -14.77 19.28 -46.64
CA ALA A 159 -13.99 20.38 -46.03
C ALA A 159 -14.62 21.38 -45.03
N SER A 160 -14.06 21.30 -43.80
CA SER A 160 -13.82 22.35 -42.80
C SER A 160 -15.01 22.99 -42.09
N SER A 161 -15.34 22.49 -40.89
CA SER A 161 -14.92 23.06 -39.60
C SER A 161 -15.84 22.60 -38.46
N SER A 162 -15.21 22.12 -37.38
CA SER A 162 -15.67 22.18 -35.98
C SER A 162 -16.76 21.24 -35.48
N ASP A 163 -16.33 20.49 -34.46
CA ASP A 163 -17.04 19.93 -33.30
C ASP A 163 -17.85 18.62 -33.39
N ALA A 164 -17.22 17.64 -32.72
CA ALA A 164 -17.78 16.70 -31.75
C ALA A 164 -18.70 15.57 -32.25
N SER A 165 -18.14 14.36 -32.26
CA SER A 165 -18.92 13.14 -32.02
C SER A 165 -19.38 13.08 -30.55
N PRO A 166 -20.53 12.46 -30.28
CA PRO A 166 -21.12 12.36 -28.96
C PRO A 166 -20.48 11.25 -28.13
N THR A 167 -20.39 11.52 -26.83
CA THR A 167 -20.67 10.64 -25.69
C THR A 167 -20.19 9.18 -25.75
N SER A 168 -19.14 8.89 -24.97
CA SER A 168 -18.96 7.61 -24.28
C SER A 168 -18.26 7.85 -22.94
N ASP A 169 -19.04 8.00 -21.87
CA ASP A 169 -18.61 7.60 -20.52
C ASP A 169 -19.71 6.65 -20.00
N ALA A 170 -19.41 5.35 -20.07
CA ALA A 170 -20.04 4.37 -19.22
C ALA A 170 -19.18 4.27 -17.96
N ALA A 171 -19.84 4.39 -16.80
CA ALA A 171 -19.47 3.88 -15.48
C ALA A 171 -17.99 3.49 -15.26
N GLN A 172 -17.28 4.30 -14.49
CA GLN A 172 -16.01 3.93 -13.85
C GLN A 172 -16.10 4.16 -12.34
N ALA A 173 -15.56 3.21 -11.58
CA ALA A 173 -15.47 3.24 -10.12
C ALA A 173 -14.34 4.21 -9.65
N ASP A 174 -14.32 4.55 -8.35
CA ASP A 174 -13.43 5.58 -7.78
C ASP A 174 -11.93 5.27 -7.91
N ASP A 175 -11.57 3.99 -8.04
CA ASP A 175 -10.25 3.48 -8.39
C ASP A 175 -9.81 3.89 -9.82
N GLN A 176 -10.76 4.04 -10.75
CA GLN A 176 -10.50 4.42 -12.13
C GLN A 176 -10.44 5.95 -12.37
N ARG A 177 -11.03 6.76 -11.48
CA ARG A 177 -10.84 8.23 -11.50
C ARG A 177 -9.52 8.67 -10.87
N LEU A 178 -9.03 7.94 -9.87
CA LEU A 178 -7.67 8.14 -9.33
C LEU A 178 -6.60 7.79 -10.38
N ALA A 179 -6.77 6.66 -11.08
CA ALA A 179 -5.90 6.20 -12.16
C ALA A 179 -5.76 7.21 -13.32
N SER A 180 -6.85 7.89 -13.68
CA SER A 180 -6.86 8.90 -14.77
C SER A 180 -6.23 10.24 -14.36
N GLN A 181 -6.27 10.62 -13.07
CA GLN A 181 -5.55 11.81 -12.58
C GLN A 181 -4.05 11.58 -12.37
N LEU A 182 -3.62 10.36 -12.03
CA LEU A 182 -2.20 9.99 -12.05
C LEU A 182 -1.63 9.85 -13.47
N ALA A 183 -2.47 9.52 -14.45
CA ALA A 183 -2.09 9.47 -15.86
C ALA A 183 -1.79 10.86 -16.46
N ASP A 184 -2.43 11.92 -15.96
CA ASP A 184 -2.22 13.32 -16.39
C ASP A 184 -1.19 14.09 -15.53
N ALA A 185 -0.71 13.50 -14.43
CA ALA A 185 0.41 14.04 -13.67
C ALA A 185 1.64 14.16 -14.59
N ARG A 186 2.18 15.38 -14.75
CA ARG A 186 3.31 15.68 -15.66
C ARG A 186 4.37 14.59 -15.51
N LEU A 187 4.60 13.83 -16.58
CA LEU A 187 5.59 12.74 -16.64
C LEU A 187 6.94 13.12 -16.00
N GLY A 188 7.34 14.39 -16.09
CA GLY A 188 8.53 14.94 -15.42
C GLY A 188 8.51 14.88 -13.88
N TRP A 189 7.37 15.12 -13.21
CA TRP A 189 7.24 15.02 -11.75
C TRP A 189 7.29 13.58 -11.27
N VAL A 190 6.66 12.66 -12.02
CA VAL A 190 6.76 11.21 -11.78
C VAL A 190 8.20 10.76 -11.94
N LEU A 191 8.87 11.10 -13.04
CA LEU A 191 10.29 10.78 -13.26
C LEU A 191 11.20 11.35 -12.15
N LEU A 192 10.92 12.57 -11.67
CA LEU A 192 11.68 13.20 -10.59
C LEU A 192 11.45 12.49 -9.25
N ALA A 193 10.21 12.10 -8.94
CA ALA A 193 9.88 11.33 -7.75
C ALA A 193 10.56 9.95 -7.75
N PHE A 194 10.50 9.21 -8.86
CA PHE A 194 11.17 7.92 -9.03
C PHE A 194 12.70 8.03 -8.97
N PHE A 195 13.26 9.08 -9.56
CA PHE A 195 14.69 9.38 -9.44
C PHE A 195 15.10 9.68 -7.99
N GLY A 196 14.29 10.47 -7.27
CA GLY A 196 14.47 10.78 -5.85
C GLY A 196 14.37 9.55 -4.95
N MET A 197 13.41 8.67 -5.23
CA MET A 197 13.28 7.38 -4.54
C MET A 197 14.51 6.50 -4.80
N GLY A 198 15.01 6.44 -6.05
CA GLY A 198 16.26 5.76 -6.41
C GLY A 198 17.49 6.29 -5.64
N LEU A 199 17.53 7.61 -5.39
CA LEU A 199 18.58 8.23 -4.57
C LEU A 199 18.49 7.76 -3.11
N LEU A 200 17.30 7.76 -2.53
CA LEU A 200 17.03 7.25 -1.18
C LEU A 200 17.41 5.77 -1.07
N LEU A 201 17.08 4.97 -2.08
CA LEU A 201 17.34 3.54 -2.15
C LEU A 201 18.84 3.20 -2.17
N THR A 202 19.71 4.14 -2.55
CA THR A 202 21.16 3.92 -2.47
C THR A 202 21.66 3.75 -1.04
N PHE A 203 20.93 4.28 -0.05
CA PHE A 203 21.24 4.11 1.38
C PHE A 203 20.74 2.77 1.95
N THR A 204 20.07 1.95 1.13
CA THR A 204 19.58 0.64 1.58
C THR A 204 20.71 -0.37 1.78
N PRO A 205 20.53 -1.32 2.72
CA PRO A 205 21.55 -2.32 3.05
C PRO A 205 21.92 -3.26 1.89
N CYS A 206 21.10 -3.37 0.84
CA CYS A 206 21.41 -4.20 -0.34
C CYS A 206 22.41 -3.55 -1.31
N VAL A 207 22.50 -2.21 -1.35
CA VAL A 207 23.31 -1.47 -2.34
C VAL A 207 24.69 -1.12 -1.79
N LEU A 208 24.75 -0.82 -0.50
CA LEU A 208 25.96 -0.41 0.20
C LEU A 208 27.14 -1.40 0.09
N PRO A 209 26.94 -2.74 0.04
CA PRO A 209 28.00 -3.73 -0.15
C PRO A 209 28.76 -3.63 -1.50
N MET A 210 28.19 -2.98 -2.52
CA MET A 210 28.84 -2.82 -3.83
C MET A 210 29.83 -1.65 -3.89
N VAL A 211 29.72 -0.65 -3.02
CA VAL A 211 30.65 0.49 -2.96
C VAL A 211 32.11 0.02 -2.75
N PRO A 212 32.41 -0.92 -1.83
CA PRO A 212 33.71 -1.58 -1.71
C PRO A 212 34.26 -2.19 -3.00
N ILE A 213 33.39 -2.82 -3.80
CA ILE A 213 33.77 -3.54 -5.02
C ILE A 213 34.19 -2.53 -6.10
N LEU A 214 33.38 -1.50 -6.32
CA LEU A 214 33.69 -0.40 -7.24
C LEU A 214 34.97 0.34 -6.80
N SER A 215 35.14 0.60 -5.50
CA SER A 215 36.35 1.24 -4.99
C SER A 215 37.60 0.38 -5.25
N SER A 216 37.55 -0.94 -5.08
CA SER A 216 38.71 -1.80 -5.34
C SER A 216 39.00 -1.94 -6.84
N LEU A 217 37.97 -1.91 -7.68
CA LEU A 217 38.09 -1.98 -9.14
C LEU A 217 38.62 -0.66 -9.75
N ILE A 218 38.22 0.49 -9.19
CA ILE A 218 38.72 1.83 -9.54
C ILE A 218 40.15 2.04 -9.03
N VAL A 219 40.50 1.52 -7.84
CA VAL A 219 41.87 1.58 -7.30
C VAL A 219 42.80 0.59 -8.00
N GLY A 220 42.30 -0.57 -8.44
CA GLY A 220 43.04 -1.50 -9.29
C GLY A 220 43.25 -0.98 -10.72
N ALA A 221 42.47 0.01 -11.15
CA ALA A 221 42.54 0.61 -12.48
C ALA A 221 43.73 1.56 -12.68
N THR A 222 44.39 2.02 -11.62
CA THR A 222 45.43 3.08 -11.67
C THR A 222 46.84 2.56 -11.95
N ARG A 223 46.98 1.51 -12.77
CA ARG A 223 48.29 0.87 -13.07
C ARG A 223 49.25 1.75 -13.89
N ASP A 224 48.75 2.78 -14.58
CA ASP A 224 49.54 3.70 -15.43
C ASP A 224 49.82 5.09 -14.79
N GLY A 225 49.70 5.23 -13.47
CA GLY A 225 50.26 6.40 -12.74
C GLY A 225 49.60 7.76 -12.98
N ARG A 226 48.49 7.84 -13.73
CA ARG A 226 47.67 9.06 -13.85
C ARG A 226 46.19 8.74 -13.64
N PRO A 227 45.59 9.07 -12.48
CA PRO A 227 44.16 8.93 -12.29
C PRO A 227 43.45 9.97 -13.16
N ARG A 228 42.90 9.55 -14.30
CA ARG A 228 42.03 10.41 -15.11
C ARG A 228 40.60 10.22 -14.63
N MET A 229 40.00 11.32 -14.18
CA MET A 229 38.58 11.44 -13.82
C MET A 229 37.64 10.85 -14.90
N ARG A 230 38.07 10.93 -16.18
CA ARG A 230 37.38 10.36 -17.34
C ARG A 230 37.26 8.84 -17.28
N ASP A 231 38.27 8.12 -16.81
CA ASP A 231 38.26 6.65 -16.81
C ASP A 231 37.32 6.11 -15.73
N GLY A 232 37.25 6.77 -14.57
CA GLY A 232 36.26 6.49 -13.52
C GLY A 232 34.83 6.78 -13.98
N ALA A 233 34.61 7.94 -14.62
CA ALA A 233 33.30 8.31 -15.17
C ALA A 233 32.83 7.34 -16.27
N VAL A 234 33.72 6.91 -17.18
CA VAL A 234 33.40 5.95 -18.25
C VAL A 234 33.08 4.56 -17.68
N LEU A 235 33.80 4.11 -16.66
CA LEU A 235 33.49 2.84 -15.98
C LEU A 235 32.14 2.90 -15.24
N SER A 236 31.87 3.99 -14.51
CA SER A 236 30.59 4.16 -13.82
C SER A 236 29.42 4.22 -14.81
N LEU A 237 29.55 4.95 -15.93
CA LEU A 237 28.54 4.95 -17.00
C LEU A 237 28.34 3.56 -17.63
N ALA A 238 29.43 2.83 -17.87
CA ALA A 238 29.36 1.48 -18.41
C ALA A 238 28.73 0.46 -17.46
N TYR A 239 28.69 0.75 -16.15
CA TYR A 239 28.00 -0.04 -15.15
C TYR A 239 26.52 0.36 -15.02
N ILE A 240 26.23 1.66 -14.99
CA ILE A 240 24.89 2.22 -14.75
C ILE A 240 23.97 2.01 -15.96
N LEU A 241 24.44 2.23 -17.20
CA LEU A 241 23.59 2.11 -18.39
C LEU A 241 22.95 0.72 -18.53
N PRO A 242 23.72 -0.39 -18.48
CA PRO A 242 23.18 -1.75 -18.57
C PRO A 242 22.25 -2.11 -17.42
N MET A 243 22.54 -1.63 -16.21
CA MET A 243 21.67 -1.81 -15.05
C MET A 243 20.32 -1.12 -15.25
N ALA A 244 20.32 0.16 -15.64
CA ALA A 244 19.10 0.92 -15.89
C ALA A 244 18.28 0.34 -17.05
N THR A 245 18.93 -0.12 -18.12
CA THR A 245 18.22 -0.81 -19.22
C THR A 245 17.65 -2.16 -18.81
N THR A 246 18.31 -2.88 -17.90
CA THR A 246 17.77 -4.14 -17.35
C THR A 246 16.52 -3.88 -16.52
N TYR A 247 16.50 -2.83 -15.68
CA TYR A 247 15.28 -2.46 -14.93
C TYR A 247 14.16 -1.96 -15.82
N ALA A 248 14.47 -1.17 -16.84
CA ALA A 248 13.48 -0.78 -17.84
C ALA A 248 12.89 -2.01 -18.54
N GLY A 249 13.74 -2.96 -18.93
CA GLY A 249 13.33 -4.23 -19.55
C GLY A 249 12.47 -5.08 -18.63
N LEU A 250 12.87 -5.26 -17.37
CA LEU A 250 12.08 -5.97 -16.36
C LEU A 250 10.73 -5.29 -16.11
N GLY A 251 10.69 -3.95 -16.12
CA GLY A 251 9.45 -3.18 -16.01
C GLY A 251 8.48 -3.41 -17.15
N VAL A 252 8.97 -3.39 -18.40
CA VAL A 252 8.16 -3.65 -19.59
C VAL A 252 7.67 -5.10 -19.60
N ILE A 253 8.54 -6.06 -19.26
CA ILE A 253 8.17 -7.47 -19.14
C ILE A 253 7.09 -7.62 -18.05
N ALA A 254 7.23 -6.92 -16.94
CA ALA A 254 6.26 -6.98 -15.85
C ALA A 254 4.91 -6.36 -16.21
N ALA A 255 4.92 -5.23 -16.93
CA ALA A 255 3.72 -4.62 -17.49
C ALA A 255 2.98 -5.57 -18.44
N LEU A 256 3.70 -6.37 -19.23
CA LEU A 256 3.12 -7.34 -20.16
C LEU A 256 2.66 -8.65 -19.49
N ALA A 257 3.23 -9.02 -18.35
CA ALA A 257 2.91 -10.26 -17.64
C ALA A 257 1.73 -10.13 -16.65
N GLY A 258 1.35 -8.90 -16.25
CA GLY A 258 0.18 -8.63 -15.41
C GLY A 258 0.25 -9.25 -14.01
N ALA A 259 -0.92 -9.47 -13.39
CA ALA A 259 -1.08 -9.99 -12.01
C ALA A 259 -0.40 -11.36 -11.75
N ASN A 260 0.00 -12.08 -12.80
CA ASN A 260 0.70 -13.37 -12.68
C ASN A 260 2.13 -13.27 -12.13
N LEU A 261 2.79 -12.11 -12.21
CA LEU A 261 4.13 -11.95 -11.62
C LEU A 261 4.11 -11.91 -10.10
N GLN A 262 3.05 -11.36 -9.51
CA GLN A 262 2.84 -11.34 -8.05
C GLN A 262 2.80 -12.78 -7.52
N MET A 263 2.08 -13.68 -8.21
CA MET A 263 1.96 -15.10 -7.88
C MET A 263 3.32 -15.84 -7.95
N LEU A 264 4.18 -15.47 -8.92
CA LEU A 264 5.51 -16.06 -9.03
C LEU A 264 6.45 -15.62 -7.89
N PHE A 265 6.33 -14.36 -7.44
CA PHE A 265 7.09 -13.83 -6.30
C PHE A 265 6.60 -14.38 -4.95
N GLN A 266 5.35 -14.81 -4.85
CA GLN A 266 4.75 -15.40 -3.66
C GLN A 266 4.99 -16.91 -3.53
N ALA A 267 5.45 -17.58 -4.60
CA ALA A 267 5.72 -19.02 -4.54
C ALA A 267 6.77 -19.32 -3.44
N PRO A 268 6.49 -20.26 -2.51
CA PRO A 268 7.35 -20.49 -1.36
C PRO A 268 8.77 -20.93 -1.75
N THR A 269 8.89 -21.65 -2.87
CA THR A 269 10.18 -22.04 -3.46
C THR A 269 11.03 -20.84 -3.89
N PHE A 270 10.40 -19.76 -4.37
CA PHE A 270 11.11 -18.54 -4.79
C PHE A 270 11.63 -17.79 -3.57
N ILE A 271 10.78 -17.55 -2.57
CA ILE A 271 11.17 -16.88 -1.32
C ILE A 271 12.28 -17.67 -0.62
N ALA A 272 12.18 -19.00 -0.55
CA ALA A 272 13.22 -19.86 0.03
C ALA A 272 14.56 -19.75 -0.71
N SER A 273 14.53 -19.71 -2.05
CA SER A 273 15.73 -19.50 -2.88
C SER A 273 16.40 -18.15 -2.60
N PHE A 274 15.60 -17.09 -2.45
CA PHE A 274 16.11 -15.75 -2.13
C PHE A 274 16.66 -15.63 -0.72
N ALA A 275 15.96 -16.20 0.28
CA ALA A 275 16.48 -16.29 1.64
C ALA A 275 17.82 -17.04 1.67
N ALA A 276 17.94 -18.17 0.97
CA ALA A 276 19.19 -18.91 0.85
C ALA A 276 20.31 -18.10 0.18
N LEU A 277 19.98 -17.34 -0.87
CA LEU A 277 20.93 -16.44 -1.53
C LEU A 277 21.44 -15.33 -0.59
N PHE A 278 20.55 -14.71 0.20
CA PHE A 278 20.93 -13.70 1.20
C PHE A 278 21.81 -14.28 2.31
N VAL A 279 21.50 -15.48 2.80
CA VAL A 279 22.36 -16.20 3.76
C VAL A 279 23.74 -16.46 3.16
N LEU A 280 23.80 -16.93 1.92
CA LEU A 280 25.06 -17.19 1.22
C LEU A 280 25.89 -15.90 1.06
N LEU A 281 25.25 -14.79 0.69
CA LEU A 281 25.91 -13.49 0.57
C LEU A 281 26.40 -12.97 1.92
N ALA A 282 25.62 -13.15 2.99
CA ALA A 282 26.03 -12.77 4.34
C ALA A 282 27.24 -13.59 4.81
N LEU A 283 27.25 -14.90 4.56
CA LEU A 283 28.40 -15.77 4.84
C LEU A 283 29.65 -15.36 4.04
N ALA A 284 29.47 -14.94 2.78
CA ALA A 284 30.55 -14.37 1.99
C ALA A 284 31.07 -13.06 2.62
N MET A 285 30.19 -12.22 3.17
CA MET A 285 30.57 -10.97 3.86
C MET A 285 31.29 -11.18 5.19
N PHE A 286 30.94 -12.22 5.94
CA PHE A 286 31.70 -12.63 7.13
C PHE A 286 33.08 -13.23 6.80
N GLY A 287 33.36 -13.51 5.52
CA GLY A 287 34.63 -14.07 5.08
C GLY A 287 34.79 -15.55 5.41
N VAL A 288 33.68 -16.24 5.74
CA VAL A 288 33.66 -17.71 5.93
C VAL A 288 34.09 -18.41 4.64
N PHE A 289 33.70 -17.84 3.50
CA PHE A 289 34.19 -18.18 2.18
C PHE A 289 34.68 -16.91 1.48
N GLU A 290 35.98 -16.79 1.24
CA GLU A 290 36.41 -15.92 0.15
C GLU A 290 36.04 -16.64 -1.14
N LEU A 291 35.22 -16.04 -2.01
CA LEU A 291 35.11 -16.47 -3.41
C LEU A 291 36.46 -16.19 -4.09
N ALA A 292 37.47 -16.96 -3.70
CA ALA A 292 38.75 -16.98 -4.29
C ALA A 292 38.67 -17.96 -5.46
N LEU A 293 38.40 -17.47 -6.67
CA LEU A 293 38.55 -18.30 -7.86
C LEU A 293 39.93 -19.00 -7.78
N PRO A 294 40.00 -20.32 -8.06
CA PRO A 294 41.25 -21.06 -8.00
C PRO A 294 42.33 -20.31 -8.77
N ARG A 295 43.53 -20.18 -8.19
CA ARG A 295 44.59 -19.30 -8.71
C ARG A 295 44.91 -19.54 -10.19
N GLY A 296 44.73 -20.78 -10.68
CA GLY A 296 44.88 -21.14 -12.09
C GLY A 296 43.79 -20.58 -13.02
N LEU A 297 42.52 -20.55 -12.59
CA LEU A 297 41.43 -19.94 -13.36
C LEU A 297 41.55 -18.42 -13.38
N ARG A 298 41.94 -17.79 -12.25
CA ARG A 298 42.19 -16.34 -12.21
C ARG A 298 43.31 -15.93 -13.15
N ALA A 299 44.45 -16.63 -13.12
CA ALA A 299 45.56 -16.32 -14.01
C ALA A 299 45.19 -16.46 -15.50
N GLN A 300 44.41 -17.50 -15.86
CA GLN A 300 43.93 -17.65 -17.24
C GLN A 300 42.87 -16.62 -17.65
N LEU A 301 41.99 -16.22 -16.73
CA LEU A 301 40.98 -15.20 -17.00
C LEU A 301 41.62 -13.82 -17.11
N ASP A 302 42.55 -13.50 -16.21
CA ASP A 302 43.30 -12.24 -16.22
C ASP A 302 44.15 -12.13 -17.48
N GLU A 303 44.86 -13.19 -17.91
CA GLU A 303 45.59 -13.18 -19.19
C GLU A 303 44.67 -13.02 -20.42
N ARG A 304 43.48 -13.64 -20.41
CA ARG A 304 42.48 -13.50 -21.49
C ARG A 304 41.83 -12.11 -21.48
N MET A 305 41.63 -11.52 -20.31
CA MET A 305 41.08 -10.18 -20.14
C MET A 305 42.12 -9.09 -20.43
N GLU A 306 43.40 -9.30 -20.11
CA GLU A 306 44.52 -8.40 -20.44
C GLU A 306 44.75 -8.29 -21.95
N ARG A 307 44.56 -9.39 -22.70
CA ARG A 307 44.63 -9.36 -24.18
C ARG A 307 43.48 -8.59 -24.82
N GLN A 308 42.37 -8.38 -24.10
CA GLN A 308 41.29 -7.51 -24.55
C GLN A 308 41.37 -6.13 -23.88
N ARG A 309 42.08 -5.19 -24.53
CA ARG A 309 42.12 -3.76 -24.15
C ARG A 309 40.74 -3.10 -23.98
N GLY A 310 39.66 -3.72 -24.49
CA GLY A 310 38.25 -3.32 -24.32
C GLY A 310 37.40 -4.19 -23.36
N GLY A 311 37.99 -5.21 -22.71
CA GLY A 311 37.27 -6.16 -21.85
C GLY A 311 36.79 -5.59 -20.51
N ARG A 312 37.33 -4.44 -20.09
CA ARG A 312 36.96 -3.75 -18.84
C ARG A 312 35.56 -3.17 -18.89
N LEU A 313 35.16 -2.64 -20.04
CA LEU A 313 33.82 -2.10 -20.29
C LEU A 313 32.78 -3.23 -20.37
N LYS A 314 33.14 -4.33 -21.05
CA LYS A 314 32.30 -5.53 -21.14
C LYS A 314 32.11 -6.19 -19.76
N GLY A 315 33.17 -6.30 -18.96
CA GLY A 315 33.10 -6.83 -17.60
C GLY A 315 32.25 -5.97 -16.67
N ALA A 316 32.39 -4.64 -16.73
CA ALA A 316 31.54 -3.71 -15.97
C ALA A 316 30.06 -3.83 -16.37
N ALA A 317 29.77 -3.97 -17.66
CA ALA A 317 28.41 -4.13 -18.16
C ALA A 317 27.76 -5.44 -17.69
N ILE A 318 28.48 -6.56 -17.76
CA ILE A 318 27.98 -7.87 -17.30
C ILE A 318 27.71 -7.85 -15.79
N MET A 319 28.61 -7.27 -15.00
CA MET A 319 28.40 -7.15 -13.55
C MET A 319 27.23 -6.22 -13.22
N GLY A 320 26.97 -5.19 -14.03
CA GLY A 320 25.78 -4.34 -13.90
C GLY A 320 24.47 -5.09 -14.11
N VAL A 321 24.39 -5.96 -15.13
CA VAL A 321 23.21 -6.80 -15.39
C VAL A 321 22.98 -7.81 -14.25
N LEU A 322 24.05 -8.48 -13.80
CA LEU A 322 23.97 -9.42 -12.67
C LEU A 322 23.53 -8.72 -11.37
N SER A 323 24.04 -7.51 -11.11
CA SER A 323 23.62 -6.72 -9.96
C SER A 323 22.16 -6.29 -10.04
N ALA A 324 21.65 -5.92 -11.22
CA ALA A 324 20.25 -5.56 -11.39
C ALA A 324 19.32 -6.72 -11.00
N LEU A 325 19.70 -7.94 -11.41
CA LEU A 325 18.95 -9.16 -11.11
C LEU A 325 18.99 -9.53 -9.61
N LEU A 326 20.14 -9.35 -8.96
CA LEU A 326 20.29 -9.61 -7.53
C LEU A 326 19.56 -8.60 -6.64
N VAL A 327 19.46 -7.34 -7.07
CA VAL A 327 18.87 -6.25 -6.27
C VAL A 327 17.33 -6.21 -6.37
N GLY A 328 16.74 -6.88 -7.38
CA GLY A 328 15.28 -6.98 -7.57
C GLY A 328 14.45 -7.27 -6.31
N PRO A 329 14.82 -8.25 -5.45
CA PRO A 329 14.06 -8.59 -4.23
C PRO A 329 14.08 -7.49 -3.16
N CYS A 330 15.12 -6.65 -3.15
CA CYS A 330 15.21 -5.53 -2.22
C CYS A 330 14.38 -4.32 -2.67
N MET A 331 13.89 -4.34 -3.92
CA MET A 331 13.19 -3.23 -4.57
C MET A 331 11.70 -3.52 -4.73
N THR A 332 11.16 -4.53 -4.04
CA THR A 332 9.77 -4.98 -4.16
C THR A 332 8.76 -3.88 -3.84
N ALA A 333 8.97 -3.09 -2.78
CA ALA A 333 8.06 -2.00 -2.42
C ALA A 333 8.02 -0.86 -3.46
N PRO A 334 9.17 -0.29 -3.90
CA PRO A 334 9.19 0.65 -5.03
C PRO A 334 8.62 0.07 -6.33
N LEU A 335 8.90 -1.21 -6.61
CA LEU A 335 8.39 -1.90 -7.80
C LEU A 335 6.87 -2.07 -7.72
N ALA A 336 6.30 -2.39 -6.56
CA ALA A 336 4.86 -2.50 -6.37
C ALA A 336 4.16 -1.17 -6.65
N GLY A 337 4.68 -0.06 -6.11
CA GLY A 337 4.17 1.29 -6.43
C GLY A 337 4.31 1.64 -7.92
N ALA A 338 5.40 1.24 -8.57
CA ALA A 338 5.57 1.40 -10.02
C ALA A 338 4.57 0.55 -10.82
N LEU A 339 4.33 -0.69 -10.39
CA LEU A 339 3.42 -1.63 -11.04
C LEU A 339 1.97 -1.17 -10.89
N LEU A 340 1.58 -0.64 -9.73
CA LEU A 340 0.27 -0.01 -9.51
C LEU A 340 0.09 1.18 -10.45
N TYR A 341 1.07 2.09 -10.52
CA TYR A 341 1.05 3.21 -11.47
C TYR A 341 0.96 2.75 -12.93
N ILE A 342 1.63 1.65 -13.30
CA ILE A 342 1.57 1.08 -14.66
C ILE A 342 0.21 0.46 -14.94
N ALA A 343 -0.37 -0.24 -13.97
CA ALA A 343 -1.70 -0.84 -14.06
C ALA A 343 -2.77 0.25 -14.28
N GLU A 344 -2.64 1.38 -13.58
CA GLU A 344 -3.52 2.54 -13.70
C GLU A 344 -3.30 3.33 -15.00
N SER A 345 -2.05 3.58 -15.40
CA SER A 345 -1.72 4.40 -16.57
C SER A 345 -1.84 3.69 -17.93
N GLY A 346 -1.99 2.36 -17.93
CA GLY A 346 -2.20 1.51 -19.12
C GLY A 346 -1.06 1.51 -20.15
N ASN A 347 0.03 2.23 -19.91
CA ASN A 347 1.09 2.50 -20.88
C ASN A 347 2.46 1.95 -20.42
N ALA A 348 2.84 0.78 -20.93
CA ALA A 348 4.10 0.10 -20.60
C ALA A 348 5.37 0.95 -20.83
N TRP A 349 5.32 1.93 -21.75
CA TRP A 349 6.42 2.85 -22.03
C TRP A 349 6.72 3.80 -20.87
N HIS A 350 5.69 4.31 -20.20
CA HIS A 350 5.83 5.22 -19.05
C HIS A 350 6.41 4.48 -17.83
N GLY A 351 5.97 3.24 -17.60
CA GLY A 351 6.56 2.35 -16.61
C GLY A 351 8.05 2.05 -16.83
N GLY A 352 8.40 1.73 -18.08
CA GLY A 352 9.79 1.50 -18.48
C GLY A 352 10.68 2.74 -18.24
N LEU A 353 10.18 3.94 -18.58
CA LEU A 353 10.89 5.20 -18.33
C LEU A 353 11.04 5.53 -16.84
N ALA A 354 10.01 5.27 -16.02
CA ALA A 354 10.07 5.47 -14.57
C ALA A 354 11.13 4.56 -13.92
N LEU A 355 11.17 3.28 -14.31
CA LEU A 355 12.19 2.32 -13.84
C LEU A 355 13.59 2.63 -14.35
N TRP A 356 13.70 3.16 -15.57
CA TRP A 356 14.97 3.64 -16.09
C TRP A 356 15.49 4.84 -15.27
N ALA A 357 14.60 5.79 -14.94
CA ALA A 357 14.92 6.95 -14.09
C ALA A 357 15.33 6.53 -12.66
N LEU A 358 14.64 5.56 -12.07
CA LEU A 358 15.00 4.98 -10.77
C LEU A 358 16.41 4.36 -10.80
N GLY A 359 16.74 3.58 -11.84
CA GLY A 359 18.07 3.01 -12.04
C GLY A 359 19.17 4.06 -12.19
N LEU A 360 18.88 5.17 -12.88
CA LEU A 360 19.80 6.32 -12.97
C LEU A 360 19.96 7.04 -11.63
N GLY A 361 18.89 7.18 -10.84
CA GLY A 361 18.91 7.77 -9.51
C GLY A 361 19.86 7.04 -8.56
N MET A 362 19.79 5.71 -8.56
CA MET A 362 20.69 4.87 -7.76
C MET A 362 22.15 4.90 -8.25
N GLY A 363 22.35 5.08 -9.56
CA GLY A 363 23.66 5.25 -10.18
C GLY A 363 24.32 6.60 -9.91
N ALA A 364 23.54 7.65 -9.62
CA ALA A 364 24.04 9.01 -9.50
C ALA A 364 25.06 9.20 -8.36
N PRO A 365 24.86 8.66 -7.13
CA PRO A 365 25.88 8.70 -6.07
C PRO A 365 27.17 7.99 -6.47
N LEU A 366 27.08 6.84 -7.15
CA LEU A 366 28.25 6.08 -7.61
C LEU A 366 29.00 6.82 -8.71
N PHE A 367 28.29 7.50 -9.60
CA PHE A 367 28.88 8.38 -10.62
C PHE A 367 29.59 9.57 -9.98
N ALA A 368 28.97 10.20 -8.98
CA ALA A 368 29.59 11.27 -8.20
C ALA A 368 30.87 10.79 -7.50
N VAL A 369 30.85 9.63 -6.83
CA VAL A 369 32.06 9.06 -6.19
C VAL A 369 33.14 8.72 -7.24
N GLY A 370 32.75 8.19 -8.40
CA GLY A 370 33.66 7.92 -9.52
C GLY A 370 34.33 9.18 -10.08
N LEU A 371 33.61 10.32 -10.10
CA LEU A 371 34.13 11.64 -10.47
C LEU A 371 35.05 12.20 -9.37
N LEU A 372 34.65 12.12 -8.11
CA LEU A 372 35.38 12.67 -6.96
C LEU A 372 36.70 11.92 -6.67
N GLY A 373 36.83 10.70 -7.19
CA GLY A 373 38.09 9.98 -7.33
C GLY A 373 38.77 9.59 -6.01
N PRO A 374 40.02 9.08 -6.06
CA PRO A 374 40.74 8.55 -4.89
C PRO A 374 41.16 9.62 -3.86
N ARG A 375 40.74 10.89 -4.02
CA ARG A 375 41.04 11.96 -3.06
C ARG A 375 40.17 11.92 -1.80
N ILE A 376 38.98 11.32 -1.88
CA ILE A 376 38.01 11.27 -0.76
C ILE A 376 37.89 9.86 -0.16
N LEU A 377 38.34 8.82 -0.87
CA LEU A 377 38.22 7.44 -0.42
C LEU A 377 39.35 7.06 0.57
N PRO A 378 39.04 6.75 1.84
CA PRO A 378 40.02 6.25 2.79
C PRO A 378 40.58 4.91 2.30
N ARG A 379 41.87 4.67 2.57
CA ARG A 379 42.52 3.40 2.19
C ARG A 379 41.75 2.22 2.78
N PRO A 380 41.49 1.15 2.01
CA PRO A 380 40.88 -0.05 2.55
C PRO A 380 41.73 -0.59 3.71
N GLY A 381 41.10 -0.82 4.86
CA GLY A 381 41.75 -1.22 6.11
C GLY A 381 40.73 -1.80 7.10
N ALA A 382 41.09 -1.89 8.38
CA ALA A 382 40.26 -2.51 9.44
C ALA A 382 38.87 -1.87 9.64
N TRP A 383 38.64 -0.66 9.13
CA TRP A 383 37.31 -0.05 9.08
C TRP A 383 36.38 -0.77 8.07
N MET A 384 36.89 -1.16 6.90
CA MET A 384 36.12 -1.83 5.86
C MET A 384 35.63 -3.21 6.32
N THR A 385 36.47 -3.95 7.08
CA THR A 385 36.08 -5.24 7.66
C THR A 385 34.96 -5.10 8.68
N ARG A 386 34.97 -4.04 9.51
CA ARG A 386 33.90 -3.76 10.47
C ARG A 386 32.59 -3.40 9.79
N VAL A 387 32.65 -2.53 8.77
CA VAL A 387 31.47 -2.18 7.96
C VAL A 387 30.89 -3.42 7.29
N ARG A 388 31.74 -4.26 6.68
CA ARG A 388 31.34 -5.54 6.05
C ARG A 388 30.62 -6.48 7.03
N ALA A 389 31.12 -6.60 8.25
CA ALA A 389 30.49 -7.42 9.29
C ALA A 389 29.11 -6.88 9.71
N VAL A 390 28.99 -5.56 9.93
CA VAL A 390 27.70 -4.93 10.29
C VAL A 390 26.66 -5.15 9.19
N PHE A 391 27.01 -4.92 7.92
CA PHE A 391 26.09 -5.16 6.80
C PHE A 391 25.76 -6.64 6.61
N GLY A 392 26.67 -7.57 6.93
CA GLY A 392 26.40 -9.00 6.93
C GLY A 392 25.29 -9.39 7.93
N PHE A 393 25.26 -8.78 9.12
CA PHE A 393 24.19 -9.00 10.09
C PHE A 393 22.85 -8.41 9.64
N VAL A 394 22.86 -7.22 9.01
CA VAL A 394 21.64 -6.63 8.44
C VAL A 394 21.08 -7.51 7.32
N LEU A 395 21.93 -8.07 6.45
CA LEU A 395 21.51 -9.00 5.41
C LEU A 395 20.94 -10.31 5.98
N LEU A 396 21.50 -10.84 7.08
CA LEU A 396 20.89 -11.95 7.79
C LEU A 396 19.53 -11.58 8.37
N GLY A 397 19.36 -10.36 8.89
CA GLY A 397 18.07 -9.89 9.43
C GLY A 397 17.00 -9.86 8.34
N MET A 398 17.33 -9.34 7.17
CA MET A 398 16.45 -9.39 5.99
C MET A 398 16.17 -10.83 5.54
N ALA A 399 17.16 -11.72 5.58
CA ALA A 399 16.97 -13.13 5.23
C ALA A 399 16.00 -13.82 6.20
N VAL A 400 16.12 -13.56 7.50
CA VAL A 400 15.18 -14.06 8.51
C VAL A 400 13.79 -13.48 8.29
N TRP A 401 13.67 -12.18 8.01
CA TRP A 401 12.39 -11.54 7.71
C TRP A 401 11.69 -12.13 6.47
N PHE A 402 12.43 -12.45 5.41
CA PHE A 402 11.85 -13.17 4.26
C PHE A 402 11.52 -14.62 4.59
N ALA A 403 12.34 -15.30 5.39
CA ALA A 403 12.10 -16.67 5.83
C ALA A 403 10.89 -16.77 6.78
N ALA A 404 10.59 -15.71 7.54
CA ALA A 404 9.43 -15.63 8.43
C ALA A 404 8.10 -15.87 7.69
N ARG A 405 8.00 -15.48 6.41
CA ARG A 405 6.81 -15.73 5.60
C ARG A 405 6.53 -17.22 5.30
N ILE A 406 7.48 -18.12 5.59
CA ILE A 406 7.40 -19.56 5.29
C ILE A 406 7.69 -20.43 6.52
N LEU A 407 8.32 -19.87 7.55
CA LEU A 407 8.64 -20.57 8.79
C LEU A 407 7.50 -20.39 9.78
N SER A 408 7.25 -21.42 10.59
CA SER A 408 6.31 -21.29 11.71
C SER A 408 6.75 -20.17 12.67
N PRO A 409 5.81 -19.50 13.36
CA PRO A 409 6.10 -18.37 14.25
C PRO A 409 7.19 -18.68 15.30
N SER A 410 7.22 -19.92 15.77
CA SER A 410 8.24 -20.44 16.69
C SER A 410 9.66 -20.48 16.12
N LEU A 411 9.82 -20.82 14.83
CA LEU A 411 11.12 -20.83 14.16
C LEU A 411 11.59 -19.41 13.81
N GLU A 412 10.67 -18.49 13.55
CA GLU A 412 11.02 -17.07 13.36
C GLU A 412 11.66 -16.50 14.64
N MET A 413 11.03 -16.69 15.80
CA MET A 413 11.58 -16.24 17.08
C MET A 413 12.95 -16.86 17.36
N ALA A 414 13.12 -18.15 17.04
CA ALA A 414 14.40 -18.82 17.20
C ALA A 414 15.48 -18.26 16.27
N ALA A 415 15.13 -17.91 15.03
CA ALA A 415 16.05 -17.33 14.05
C ALA A 415 16.50 -15.91 14.44
N TRP A 416 15.57 -15.06 14.90
CA TRP A 416 15.90 -13.73 15.45
C TRP A 416 16.76 -13.84 16.72
N GLY A 417 16.43 -14.77 17.62
CA GLY A 417 17.23 -15.06 18.81
C GLY A 417 18.66 -15.50 18.47
N ALA A 418 18.81 -16.42 17.50
CA ALA A 418 20.12 -16.88 17.03
C ALA A 418 20.94 -15.75 16.39
N LEU A 419 20.30 -14.86 15.62
CA LEU A 419 20.94 -13.69 15.02
C LEU A 419 21.44 -12.70 16.07
N LEU A 420 20.62 -12.38 17.08
CA LEU A 420 21.00 -11.50 18.20
C LEU A 420 22.16 -12.07 19.02
N ILE A 421 22.21 -13.39 19.22
CA ILE A 421 23.34 -14.06 19.86
C ILE A 421 24.60 -13.96 18.99
N GLY A 422 24.48 -14.14 17.67
CA GLY A 422 25.59 -13.93 16.74
C GLY A 422 26.12 -12.49 16.77
N LEU A 423 25.22 -11.50 16.84
CA LEU A 423 25.54 -10.07 16.97
C LEU A 423 26.22 -9.76 18.31
N ALA A 424 25.74 -10.35 19.41
CA ALA A 424 26.35 -10.25 20.73
C ALA A 424 27.78 -10.81 20.71
N GLN A 425 28.01 -11.95 20.07
CA GLN A 425 29.32 -12.58 19.99
C GLN A 425 30.29 -11.78 19.10
N ALA A 426 29.80 -11.22 17.99
CA ALA A 426 30.60 -10.36 17.11
C ALA A 426 30.93 -8.99 17.73
N SER A 427 29.99 -8.37 18.44
CA SER A 427 30.23 -7.12 19.18
C SER A 427 31.21 -7.34 20.34
N TRP A 428 31.13 -8.49 21.02
CA TRP A 428 32.05 -8.86 22.10
C TRP A 428 33.49 -9.05 21.59
N THR A 429 33.68 -9.79 20.49
CA THR A 429 35.00 -10.03 19.89
C THR A 429 35.62 -8.75 19.31
N THR A 430 34.82 -7.91 18.66
CA THR A 430 35.30 -6.62 18.14
C THR A 430 35.62 -5.62 19.24
N ALA A 431 34.85 -5.57 20.33
CA ALA A 431 35.11 -4.72 21.49
C ALA A 431 36.47 -5.00 22.16
N HIS A 432 36.97 -6.24 22.11
CA HIS A 432 38.30 -6.57 22.62
C HIS A 432 39.43 -5.82 21.90
N ALA A 433 39.22 -5.41 20.64
CA ALA A 433 40.22 -4.68 19.84
C ALA A 433 40.15 -3.14 19.99
N LEU A 434 39.18 -2.58 20.71
CA LEU A 434 39.02 -1.13 20.90
C LEU A 434 39.62 -0.62 22.24
N HIS A 435 39.95 0.67 22.30
CA HIS A 435 40.46 1.35 23.50
C HIS A 435 39.34 1.63 24.54
N ASP A 436 39.74 1.80 25.81
CA ASP A 436 38.95 1.53 27.03
C ASP A 436 37.49 2.02 27.07
N ALA A 437 37.17 3.24 26.62
CA ALA A 437 35.79 3.75 26.71
C ALA A 437 34.82 3.08 25.71
N LEU A 438 35.25 2.86 24.46
CA LEU A 438 34.42 2.19 23.44
C LEU A 438 34.32 0.68 23.68
N ARG A 439 35.30 0.11 24.39
CA ARG A 439 35.30 -1.31 24.79
C ARG A 439 34.20 -1.60 25.79
N VAL A 440 34.00 -0.74 26.79
CA VAL A 440 32.92 -0.92 27.79
C VAL A 440 31.55 -0.79 27.12
N LEU A 441 31.37 0.23 26.27
CA LEU A 441 30.10 0.49 25.59
C LEU A 441 29.70 -0.62 24.60
N GLY A 442 30.66 -1.13 23.82
CA GLY A 442 30.40 -2.26 22.91
C GLY A 442 30.10 -3.57 23.65
N ARG A 443 30.71 -3.76 24.82
CA ARG A 443 30.51 -4.95 25.66
C ARG A 443 29.17 -4.91 26.39
N SER A 444 28.75 -3.75 26.91
CA SER A 444 27.43 -3.58 27.53
C SER A 444 26.31 -3.75 26.50
N LEU A 445 26.45 -3.17 25.31
CA LEU A 445 25.44 -3.28 24.26
C LEU A 445 25.32 -4.71 23.73
N GLY A 446 26.45 -5.41 23.53
CA GLY A 446 26.46 -6.83 23.16
C GLY A 446 25.85 -7.75 24.22
N MET A 447 26.05 -7.44 25.51
CA MET A 447 25.45 -8.19 26.61
C MET A 447 23.94 -7.98 26.68
N LEU A 448 23.45 -6.78 26.39
CA LEU A 448 22.03 -6.44 26.38
C LEU A 448 21.30 -7.14 25.22
N PHE A 449 21.87 -7.13 24.01
CA PHE A 449 21.35 -7.90 22.87
C PHE A 449 21.44 -9.41 23.08
N GLY A 450 22.50 -9.91 23.73
CA GLY A 450 22.64 -11.33 24.05
C GLY A 450 21.59 -11.81 25.06
N VAL A 451 21.33 -11.03 26.10
CA VAL A 451 20.26 -11.32 27.08
C VAL A 451 18.89 -11.29 26.42
N TRP A 452 18.62 -10.30 25.55
CA TRP A 452 17.37 -10.24 24.79
C TRP A 452 17.19 -11.42 23.83
N GLY A 453 18.24 -11.83 23.12
CA GLY A 453 18.22 -13.01 22.25
C GLY A 453 17.97 -14.32 23.01
N ILE A 454 18.51 -14.46 24.22
CA ILE A 454 18.23 -15.61 25.10
C ILE A 454 16.78 -15.58 25.58
N LEU A 455 16.24 -14.41 25.95
CA LEU A 455 14.85 -14.26 26.35
C LEU A 455 13.90 -14.64 25.21
N MET A 456 14.19 -14.24 23.97
CA MET A 456 13.43 -14.67 22.78
C MET A 456 13.49 -16.18 22.55
N LEU A 457 14.64 -16.84 22.74
CA LEU A 457 14.73 -18.30 22.64
C LEU A 457 13.91 -19.03 23.71
N ILE A 458 13.86 -18.47 24.92
CA ILE A 458 13.04 -19.00 26.02
C ILE A 458 11.55 -18.81 25.73
N GLY A 459 11.16 -17.64 25.20
CA GLY A 459 9.78 -17.37 24.77
C GLY A 459 9.33 -18.25 23.61
N ALA A 460 10.20 -18.48 22.63
CA ALA A 460 9.96 -19.40 21.51
C ALA A 460 9.74 -20.84 22.00
N ALA A 461 10.53 -21.30 22.98
CA ALA A 461 10.34 -22.61 23.61
C ALA A 461 9.04 -22.69 24.43
N GLY A 462 8.53 -21.55 24.91
CA GLY A 462 7.24 -21.42 25.58
C GLY A 462 6.03 -21.33 24.64
N GLY A 463 6.22 -21.35 23.32
CA GLY A 463 5.14 -21.24 22.34
C GLY A 463 4.55 -19.84 22.20
N GLN A 464 5.28 -18.79 22.62
CA GLN A 464 4.83 -17.40 22.49
C GLN A 464 5.10 -16.87 21.08
N HIS A 465 4.17 -16.09 20.53
CA HIS A 465 4.19 -15.60 19.14
C HIS A 465 4.58 -14.12 19.01
N ASP A 466 4.68 -13.39 20.13
CA ASP A 466 4.97 -11.95 20.14
C ASP A 466 6.46 -11.66 20.43
N PRO A 467 7.22 -11.06 19.48
CA PRO A 467 8.63 -10.73 19.66
C PRO A 467 8.88 -9.63 20.69
N LEU A 468 7.90 -8.76 20.95
CA LEU A 468 8.03 -7.67 21.93
C LEU A 468 7.72 -8.13 23.36
N ARG A 469 7.03 -9.28 23.53
CA ARG A 469 6.67 -9.84 24.85
C ARG A 469 7.08 -11.31 25.01
N PRO A 470 8.38 -11.64 24.94
CA PRO A 470 8.84 -13.03 24.96
C PRO A 470 8.54 -13.79 26.27
N LEU A 471 8.16 -13.12 27.36
CA LEU A 471 7.86 -13.76 28.67
C LEU A 471 6.40 -13.65 29.12
N ALA A 472 5.49 -13.13 28.29
CA ALA A 472 4.09 -12.95 28.71
C ALA A 472 3.44 -14.28 29.16
N GLY A 473 3.77 -15.41 28.54
CA GLY A 473 3.31 -16.74 28.96
C GLY A 473 3.91 -17.27 30.27
N PHE A 474 5.00 -16.67 30.78
CA PHE A 474 5.65 -17.07 32.03
C PHE A 474 5.39 -16.11 33.20
N THR A 475 5.01 -14.85 32.92
CA THR A 475 4.55 -13.90 33.93
C THR A 475 3.08 -14.16 34.23
N GLY A 476 2.82 -15.23 34.98
CA GLY A 476 1.52 -15.46 35.61
C GLY A 476 1.26 -14.40 36.67
N SER A 477 0.66 -13.28 36.28
CA SER A 477 -0.20 -12.51 37.18
C SER A 477 -1.46 -13.34 37.38
N GLY A 478 -1.45 -14.17 38.42
CA GLY A 478 -2.58 -14.98 38.82
C GLY A 478 -3.75 -14.10 39.22
N ASP A 479 -4.79 -14.10 38.39
CA ASP A 479 -6.16 -13.89 38.83
C ASP A 479 -6.87 -15.25 38.79
N PRO A 480 -7.22 -15.87 39.93
CA PRO A 480 -7.87 -17.20 39.97
C PRO A 480 -9.34 -17.18 39.54
N HIS A 481 -9.78 -16.19 38.76
CA HIS A 481 -11.13 -16.00 38.24
C HIS A 481 -11.13 -15.65 36.75
N ALA A 482 -10.36 -16.37 35.96
CA ALA A 482 -10.60 -16.50 34.53
C ALA A 482 -10.51 -17.99 34.18
N THR A 483 -11.49 -18.75 34.68
CA THR A 483 -11.84 -20.03 34.09
C THR A 483 -12.25 -19.75 32.66
N GLU A 484 -11.42 -20.20 31.72
CA GLU A 484 -11.77 -20.60 30.35
C GLU A 484 -13.17 -20.19 29.88
N THR A 485 -13.31 -18.95 29.45
CA THR A 485 -14.27 -18.56 28.40
C THR A 485 -13.68 -17.37 27.65
N SER A 486 -12.49 -17.55 27.08
CA SER A 486 -12.19 -16.82 25.85
C SER A 486 -13.10 -17.46 24.80
N SER A 487 -14.25 -16.86 24.55
CA SER A 487 -15.13 -17.20 23.43
C SER A 487 -14.41 -16.80 22.13
N THR A 488 -13.39 -17.58 21.74
CA THR A 488 -12.81 -17.49 20.41
C THR A 488 -13.91 -17.83 19.42
N LEU A 489 -14.33 -16.83 18.63
CA LEU A 489 -15.30 -16.99 17.56
C LEU A 489 -14.90 -18.21 16.70
N SER A 490 -15.79 -19.20 16.65
CA SER A 490 -15.50 -20.46 15.96
C SER A 490 -15.96 -20.34 14.51
N PHE A 491 -15.03 -19.96 13.64
CA PHE A 491 -15.26 -19.95 12.20
C PHE A 491 -15.26 -21.38 11.64
N GLU A 492 -16.24 -21.66 10.78
CA GLU A 492 -16.28 -22.90 10.02
C GLU A 492 -15.69 -22.68 8.62
N THR A 493 -14.65 -23.46 8.28
CA THR A 493 -13.99 -23.35 6.97
C THR A 493 -14.81 -24.02 5.87
N VAL A 494 -14.93 -23.33 4.72
CA VAL A 494 -15.67 -23.79 3.55
C VAL A 494 -14.80 -23.67 2.30
N ASP A 495 -14.51 -24.80 1.66
CA ASP A 495 -13.54 -24.85 0.55
C ASP A 495 -14.16 -24.68 -0.84
N ASN A 496 -15.49 -24.78 -0.97
CA ASN A 496 -16.14 -24.76 -2.28
C ASN A 496 -17.52 -24.08 -2.26
N ARG A 497 -17.95 -23.65 -3.45
CA ARG A 497 -19.17 -22.89 -3.64
C ARG A 497 -20.43 -23.67 -3.27
N ASP A 498 -20.46 -24.96 -3.55
CA ASP A 498 -21.64 -25.79 -3.28
C ASP A 498 -21.84 -25.96 -1.76
N ALA A 499 -20.75 -26.14 -1.02
CA ALA A 499 -20.74 -26.17 0.42
C ALA A 499 -21.12 -24.80 1.02
N LEU A 500 -20.64 -23.70 0.44
CA LEU A 500 -21.03 -22.35 0.88
C LEU A 500 -22.54 -22.15 0.72
N ASN A 501 -23.08 -22.44 -0.47
CA ASN A 501 -24.51 -22.31 -0.73
C ASN A 501 -25.34 -23.19 0.22
N ALA A 502 -24.91 -24.43 0.47
CA ALA A 502 -25.58 -25.32 1.40
C ALA A 502 -25.65 -24.76 2.83
N ARG A 503 -24.57 -24.13 3.32
CA ARG A 503 -24.55 -23.49 4.65
C ARG A 503 -25.37 -22.21 4.70
N LEU A 504 -25.36 -21.42 3.64
CA LEU A 504 -26.20 -20.23 3.51
C LEU A 504 -27.70 -20.60 3.50
N GLU A 505 -28.07 -21.67 2.79
CA GLU A 505 -29.45 -22.19 2.78
C GLU A 505 -29.88 -22.72 4.16
N GLU A 506 -28.98 -23.41 4.87
CA GLU A 506 -29.22 -23.87 6.24
C GLU A 506 -29.45 -22.70 7.21
N ALA A 507 -28.60 -21.67 7.12
CA ALA A 507 -28.73 -20.48 7.96
C ALA A 507 -30.02 -19.71 7.64
N ALA A 508 -30.37 -19.56 6.37
CA ALA A 508 -31.62 -18.93 5.94
C ALA A 508 -32.85 -19.68 6.44
N ALA A 509 -32.82 -21.03 6.41
CA ALA A 509 -33.89 -21.87 6.95
C ALA A 509 -34.06 -21.70 8.47
N GLN A 510 -32.97 -21.38 9.18
CA GLN A 510 -32.97 -21.09 10.61
C GLN A 510 -33.19 -19.60 10.92
N GLN A 511 -33.40 -18.75 9.90
CA GLN A 511 -33.50 -17.29 10.03
C GLN A 511 -32.27 -16.69 10.75
N ARG A 512 -31.12 -17.28 10.51
CA ARG A 512 -29.83 -16.87 11.07
C ARG A 512 -29.01 -16.18 9.99
N GLN A 513 -28.31 -15.13 10.38
CA GLN A 513 -27.41 -14.41 9.48
C GLN A 513 -26.10 -15.16 9.33
N THR A 514 -25.38 -14.85 8.25
CA THR A 514 -24.09 -15.44 7.97
C THR A 514 -23.06 -14.37 7.65
N LEU A 515 -21.95 -14.36 8.38
CA LEU A 515 -20.73 -13.64 8.03
C LEU A 515 -19.83 -14.61 7.27
N VAL A 516 -19.42 -14.24 6.07
CA VAL A 516 -18.45 -14.99 5.27
C VAL A 516 -17.17 -14.16 5.16
N GLU A 517 -16.08 -14.67 5.72
CA GLU A 517 -14.75 -14.06 5.64
C GLU A 517 -13.92 -14.74 4.56
N PHE A 518 -13.33 -13.95 3.66
CA PHE A 518 -12.24 -14.39 2.80
C PHE A 518 -10.90 -14.00 3.44
N THR A 519 -10.10 -15.00 3.78
CA THR A 519 -8.80 -14.82 4.45
C THR A 519 -7.70 -15.61 3.74
N ALA A 520 -6.44 -15.29 4.08
CA ALA A 520 -5.26 -16.04 3.63
C ALA A 520 -4.08 -15.84 4.58
N ASP A 521 -3.21 -16.83 4.72
CA ASP A 521 -2.02 -16.79 5.58
C ASP A 521 -1.03 -15.66 5.20
N TRP A 522 -1.03 -15.26 3.93
CA TRP A 522 -0.15 -14.20 3.43
C TRP A 522 -0.74 -12.78 3.59
N CYS A 523 -1.97 -12.66 4.12
CA CYS A 523 -2.73 -11.42 4.24
C CYS A 523 -2.54 -10.79 5.62
N ILE A 524 -1.63 -9.80 5.72
CA ILE A 524 -1.36 -9.09 6.98
C ILE A 524 -2.61 -8.36 7.50
N SER A 525 -3.35 -7.72 6.59
CA SER A 525 -4.60 -7.02 6.94
C SER A 525 -5.68 -7.96 7.50
N CYS A 526 -5.64 -9.26 7.15
CA CYS A 526 -6.54 -10.26 7.69
C CYS A 526 -6.20 -10.56 9.15
N GLU A 527 -4.90 -10.72 9.47
CA GLU A 527 -4.41 -10.92 10.85
C GLU A 527 -4.77 -9.72 11.75
N VAL A 528 -4.67 -8.50 11.22
CA VAL A 528 -5.10 -7.28 11.94
C VAL A 528 -6.60 -7.31 12.24
N ILE A 529 -7.45 -7.72 11.29
CA ILE A 529 -8.90 -7.86 11.54
C ILE A 529 -9.18 -8.96 12.57
N GLU A 530 -8.47 -10.09 12.52
CA GLU A 530 -8.62 -11.16 13.50
C GLU A 530 -8.25 -10.71 14.92
N GLU A 531 -7.16 -9.96 15.07
CA GLU A 531 -6.67 -9.50 16.38
C GLU A 531 -7.45 -8.29 16.90
N GLU A 532 -7.66 -7.26 16.08
CA GLU A 532 -8.22 -5.97 16.50
C GLU A 532 -9.76 -5.93 16.41
N VAL A 533 -10.37 -6.57 15.40
CA VAL A 533 -11.83 -6.55 15.19
C VAL A 533 -12.48 -7.76 15.85
N PHE A 534 -12.08 -8.98 15.48
CA PHE A 534 -12.66 -10.21 16.06
C PHE A 534 -12.15 -10.48 17.49
N GLY A 535 -11.05 -9.85 17.90
CA GLY A 535 -10.59 -9.82 19.29
C GLY A 535 -11.39 -8.88 20.21
N ASP A 536 -12.17 -7.93 19.66
CA ASP A 536 -12.98 -7.00 20.47
C ASP A 536 -14.19 -7.73 21.08
N ALA A 537 -14.35 -7.62 22.41
CA ALA A 537 -15.42 -8.27 23.15
C ALA A 537 -16.83 -7.86 22.68
N ARG A 538 -17.01 -6.64 22.16
CA ARG A 538 -18.29 -6.14 21.61
C ARG A 538 -18.64 -6.85 20.31
N VAL A 539 -17.64 -7.06 19.45
CA VAL A 539 -17.79 -7.79 18.19
C VAL A 539 -18.09 -9.25 18.46
N GLN A 540 -17.39 -9.87 19.42
CA GLN A 540 -17.67 -11.26 19.81
C GLN A 540 -19.11 -11.43 20.29
N ALA A 541 -19.60 -10.53 21.15
CA ALA A 541 -20.98 -10.56 21.64
C ALA A 541 -22.01 -10.38 20.51
N ALA A 542 -21.74 -9.49 19.54
CA ALA A 542 -22.63 -9.25 18.40
C ALA A 542 -22.67 -10.43 17.40
N LEU A 543 -21.65 -11.28 17.40
CA LEU A 543 -21.51 -12.42 16.51
C LEU A 543 -21.92 -13.77 17.14
N GLU A 544 -22.32 -13.81 18.42
CA GLU A 544 -22.74 -15.06 19.10
C GLU A 544 -23.89 -15.78 18.38
N ASP A 545 -24.87 -15.02 17.87
CA ASP A 545 -26.05 -15.52 17.17
C ASP A 545 -25.87 -15.56 15.63
N VAL A 546 -24.66 -15.28 15.11
CA VAL A 546 -24.36 -15.23 13.68
C VAL A 546 -23.60 -16.50 13.25
N GLN A 547 -23.91 -17.05 12.07
CA GLN A 547 -23.10 -18.10 11.49
C GLN A 547 -21.81 -17.51 10.93
N LEU A 548 -20.66 -18.04 11.36
CA LEU A 548 -19.36 -17.57 10.93
C LEU A 548 -18.74 -18.59 9.98
N LEU A 549 -18.61 -18.21 8.71
CA LEU A 549 -17.97 -19.02 7.69
C LEU A 549 -16.67 -18.36 7.25
N ARG A 550 -15.65 -19.17 7.00
CA ARG A 550 -14.35 -18.74 6.51
C ARG A 550 -14.00 -19.46 5.22
N ILE A 551 -13.53 -18.70 4.24
CA ILE A 551 -13.01 -19.23 2.98
C ILE A 551 -11.53 -18.89 2.97
N ASP A 552 -10.71 -19.91 3.13
CA ASP A 552 -9.26 -19.80 3.06
C ASP A 552 -8.82 -19.89 1.61
N VAL A 553 -8.27 -18.78 1.09
CA VAL A 553 -7.74 -18.69 -0.28
C VAL A 553 -6.21 -18.67 -0.31
N THR A 554 -5.55 -19.19 0.72
CA THR A 554 -4.09 -19.25 0.84
C THR A 554 -3.44 -19.96 -0.34
N ASP A 555 -4.00 -21.10 -0.75
CA ASP A 555 -3.47 -21.90 -1.87
C ASP A 555 -3.79 -21.29 -3.25
N ASN A 556 -4.78 -20.40 -3.32
CA ASN A 556 -5.28 -19.76 -4.54
C ASN A 556 -5.46 -20.75 -5.71
N ASN A 557 -6.04 -21.90 -5.40
CA ASN A 557 -6.26 -22.98 -6.34
C ASN A 557 -7.45 -22.67 -7.29
N ALA A 558 -7.73 -23.55 -8.26
CA ALA A 558 -8.80 -23.32 -9.22
C ALA A 558 -10.21 -23.20 -8.59
N ALA A 559 -10.46 -23.87 -7.47
CA ALA A 559 -11.72 -23.74 -6.73
C ALA A 559 -11.83 -22.37 -6.06
N ASP A 560 -10.74 -21.89 -5.42
CA ASP A 560 -10.65 -20.58 -4.77
C ASP A 560 -10.92 -19.44 -5.77
N GLN A 561 -10.30 -19.50 -6.95
CA GLN A 561 -10.52 -18.53 -8.02
C GLN A 561 -11.96 -18.57 -8.53
N THR A 562 -12.56 -19.75 -8.61
CA THR A 562 -13.94 -19.92 -9.08
C THR A 562 -14.94 -19.31 -8.09
N ILE A 563 -14.76 -19.54 -6.79
CA ILE A 563 -15.65 -18.99 -5.76
C ILE A 563 -15.49 -17.47 -5.64
N MET A 564 -14.24 -16.96 -5.71
CA MET A 564 -13.96 -15.53 -5.71
C MET A 564 -14.56 -14.82 -6.93
N GLN A 565 -14.38 -15.35 -8.14
CA GLN A 565 -14.97 -14.76 -9.35
C GLN A 565 -16.51 -14.80 -9.33
N ALA A 566 -17.10 -15.89 -8.85
CA ALA A 566 -18.55 -16.02 -8.76
C ALA A 566 -19.18 -15.00 -7.79
N LEU A 567 -18.49 -14.68 -6.70
CA LEU A 567 -18.94 -13.71 -5.70
C LEU A 567 -18.44 -12.28 -5.98
N GLY A 568 -17.59 -12.09 -6.99
CA GLY A 568 -16.98 -10.80 -7.32
C GLY A 568 -16.02 -10.31 -6.23
N VAL A 569 -15.27 -11.22 -5.62
CA VAL A 569 -14.23 -10.94 -4.62
C VAL A 569 -12.88 -10.89 -5.34
N VAL A 570 -12.17 -9.77 -5.20
CA VAL A 570 -10.87 -9.55 -5.86
C VAL A 570 -9.70 -10.12 -5.04
N GLY A 571 -9.83 -10.13 -3.71
CA GLY A 571 -8.80 -10.64 -2.80
C GLY A 571 -9.18 -10.49 -1.32
N PRO A 572 -8.46 -11.15 -0.41
CA PRO A 572 -8.60 -10.96 1.02
C PRO A 572 -7.91 -9.64 1.49
N PRO A 573 -8.35 -9.01 2.60
CA PRO A 573 -9.53 -9.36 3.38
C PRO A 573 -10.80 -8.86 2.68
N THR A 574 -11.79 -9.74 2.55
CA THR A 574 -13.15 -9.34 2.14
C THR A 574 -14.17 -10.01 3.05
N LEU A 575 -15.05 -9.23 3.67
CA LEU A 575 -16.14 -9.73 4.51
C LEU A 575 -17.47 -9.53 3.78
N LEU A 576 -18.22 -10.61 3.63
CA LEU A 576 -19.55 -10.61 3.04
C LEU A 576 -20.57 -10.87 4.14
N LEU A 577 -21.54 -9.97 4.25
CA LEU A 577 -22.62 -10.07 5.21
C LEU A 577 -23.88 -10.56 4.50
N TYR A 578 -24.42 -11.69 4.96
CA TYR A 578 -25.68 -12.25 4.48
C TYR A 578 -26.77 -12.03 5.52
N GLY A 579 -27.91 -11.50 5.07
CA GLY A 579 -29.10 -11.35 5.91
C GLY A 579 -29.71 -12.69 6.29
N ALA A 580 -30.67 -12.68 7.22
CA ALA A 580 -31.43 -13.88 7.61
C ALA A 580 -32.24 -14.51 6.46
N ASP A 581 -32.40 -13.78 5.36
CA ASP A 581 -33.00 -14.23 4.10
C ASP A 581 -32.03 -15.01 3.19
N GLY A 582 -30.78 -15.20 3.61
CA GLY A 582 -29.75 -15.91 2.84
C GLY A 582 -29.23 -15.12 1.65
N ARG A 583 -29.55 -13.82 1.55
CA ARG A 583 -29.08 -12.93 0.48
C ARG A 583 -27.94 -12.04 0.99
N GLU A 584 -26.96 -11.85 0.13
CA GLU A 584 -25.82 -10.96 0.39
C GLU A 584 -26.29 -9.50 0.43
N ARG A 585 -25.89 -8.77 1.47
CA ARG A 585 -26.04 -7.31 1.57
C ARG A 585 -24.81 -6.64 0.97
N ARG A 586 -24.81 -6.52 -0.36
CA ARG A 586 -23.66 -6.02 -1.13
C ARG A 586 -23.22 -4.61 -0.77
N ASP A 587 -24.16 -3.77 -0.36
CA ASP A 587 -23.95 -2.42 0.17
C ASP A 587 -23.13 -2.40 1.47
N ASN A 588 -23.21 -3.47 2.26
CA ASN A 588 -22.47 -3.63 3.51
C ASN A 588 -21.24 -4.54 3.37
N ARG A 589 -20.88 -4.95 2.15
CA ARG A 589 -19.63 -5.67 1.89
C ARG A 589 -18.45 -4.81 2.32
N ILE A 590 -17.47 -5.44 2.97
CA ILE A 590 -16.25 -4.79 3.42
C ILE A 590 -15.10 -5.35 2.59
N VAL A 591 -14.31 -4.45 2.01
CA VAL A 591 -13.11 -4.77 1.24
C VAL A 591 -11.96 -3.97 1.84
N GLY A 592 -10.93 -4.66 2.34
CA GLY A 592 -9.80 -4.03 3.02
C GLY A 592 -9.97 -3.91 4.54
N GLU A 593 -9.12 -3.08 5.15
CA GLU A 593 -9.05 -2.88 6.60
C GLU A 593 -10.21 -2.01 7.12
N LEU A 594 -10.71 -2.34 8.30
CA LEU A 594 -11.76 -1.58 9.01
C LEU A 594 -11.57 -1.65 10.52
N SER A 595 -12.17 -0.70 11.24
CA SER A 595 -12.21 -0.71 12.70
C SER A 595 -13.38 -1.54 13.25
N ALA A 596 -13.29 -1.90 14.54
CA ALA A 596 -14.36 -2.63 15.24
C ALA A 596 -15.68 -1.85 15.25
N GLU A 597 -15.65 -0.53 15.43
CA GLU A 597 -16.85 0.32 15.37
C GLU A 597 -17.52 0.29 14.00
N GLU A 598 -16.73 0.35 12.92
CA GLU A 598 -17.27 0.33 11.56
C GLU A 598 -17.87 -1.05 11.23
N PHE A 599 -17.23 -2.13 11.69
CA PHE A 599 -17.75 -3.49 11.54
C PHE A 599 -19.12 -3.64 12.22
N LEU A 600 -19.24 -3.21 13.47
CA LEU A 600 -20.49 -3.26 14.24
C LEU A 600 -21.61 -2.46 13.56
N SER A 601 -21.31 -1.24 13.08
CA SER A 601 -22.30 -0.42 12.36
C SER A 601 -22.82 -1.08 11.09
N ARG A 602 -21.97 -1.80 10.35
CA ARG A 602 -22.36 -2.54 9.15
C ARG A 602 -23.14 -3.81 9.51
N LEU A 603 -22.72 -4.52 10.56
CA LEU A 603 -23.42 -5.71 11.05
C LEU A 603 -24.85 -5.37 11.52
N GLU A 604 -25.02 -4.27 12.25
CA GLU A 604 -26.34 -3.80 12.71
C GLU A 604 -27.29 -3.44 11.55
N ARG A 605 -26.76 -2.81 10.49
CA ARG A 605 -27.51 -2.50 9.26
C ARG A 605 -28.01 -3.76 8.56
N VAL A 606 -27.21 -4.82 8.55
CA VAL A 606 -27.62 -6.12 8.00
C VAL A 606 -28.57 -6.86 8.95
N GLN A 607 -28.46 -6.61 10.26
CA GLN A 607 -29.30 -7.25 11.25
C GLN A 607 -30.75 -6.80 11.20
N GLY A 608 -31.01 -5.53 10.87
CA GLY A 608 -32.33 -4.92 10.96
C GLY A 608 -32.83 -4.92 12.40
N THR A 609 -32.80 -3.77 13.08
CA THR A 609 -33.32 -3.62 14.45
C THR A 609 -34.73 -4.22 14.61
N PRO A 610 -35.12 -4.85 15.76
CA PRO A 610 -34.54 -4.65 17.11
C PRO A 610 -34.42 -5.89 18.03
N ARG A 611 -33.49 -5.83 19.01
CA ARG A 611 -33.72 -6.33 20.37
C ARG A 611 -33.38 -5.20 21.36
N THR A 612 -34.33 -4.31 21.56
CA THR A 612 -34.29 -3.42 22.72
C THR A 612 -34.37 -4.27 23.99
N ARG A 613 -33.27 -4.27 24.73
CA ARG A 613 -33.20 -4.64 26.14
C ARG A 613 -33.86 -3.53 26.94
N ASP A 614 -35.20 -3.52 26.98
CA ASP A 614 -35.97 -2.62 27.85
C ASP A 614 -37.34 -3.22 28.23
N ASP A 615 -37.39 -4.55 28.40
CA ASP A 615 -38.43 -5.23 29.17
C ASP A 615 -37.76 -6.18 30.18
N ALA A 616 -37.18 -5.62 31.25
CA ALA A 616 -36.97 -6.27 32.55
C ALA A 616 -36.65 -5.25 33.65
#